data_AF-A0A0F9N834-F1
#
_entry.id   AF-A0A0F9N834-F1
#
_cell.length_a   1.000
_cell.length_b   1.000
_cell.length_c   1.000
_cell.angle_alpha   90.00
_cell.angle_beta   90.00
_cell.angle_gamma   90.00
#
_symmetry.space_group_name_H-M   'P 1'
#
loop_
_entity.id
_entity.type
_entity.pdbx_description
1 polymer ?
#
loop_
_entity_poly.entity_id
_entity_poly.type
_entity_poly.pdbx_seq_one_letter_code
_entity_poly.pdbx_strand_id
1 'polypeptide(L)' 'MAEWISVAKSLPTDGEEVDTKIDDANGLRNEQSLLRQGNLWFFPNRSMYVYYAPTHWRSLPTGGSGK' A
#
# COMPACT_ATOMS: atom_id res chain seq x y z
N MET A 1 -9.51 12.35 3.64
CA MET A 1 -8.47 11.28 3.64
C MET A 1 -9.18 9.97 3.31
N ALA A 2 -8.58 9.12 2.48
CA ALA A 2 -9.17 7.80 2.19
C ALA A 2 -9.16 6.92 3.44
N GLU A 3 -10.18 6.09 3.59
CA GLU A 3 -10.30 5.10 4.67
C GLU A 3 -9.29 3.96 4.47
N TRP A 4 -8.73 3.45 5.57
CA TRP A 4 -7.87 2.26 5.55
C TRP A 4 -8.71 1.00 5.37
N ILE A 5 -8.42 0.24 4.31
CA ILE A 5 -9.09 -1.00 3.94
C ILE A 5 -8.15 -2.16 4.27
N SER A 6 -8.64 -3.14 5.05
CA SER A 6 -7.88 -4.35 5.32
C SER A 6 -7.67 -5.17 4.04
N VAL A 7 -6.45 -5.67 3.82
CA VAL A 7 -6.13 -6.55 2.67
C VAL A 7 -6.91 -7.87 2.71
N ALA A 8 -7.35 -8.30 3.89
CA ALA A 8 -8.21 -9.48 4.05
C ALA A 8 -9.65 -9.23 3.58
N LYS A 9 -10.10 -7.96 3.58
CA LYS A 9 -11.42 -7.55 3.11
C LYS A 9 -11.43 -7.31 1.61
N SER A 10 -10.44 -6.56 1.12
CA SER A 10 -10.28 -6.26 -0.30
C SER A 10 -8.83 -5.92 -0.60
N LEU A 11 -8.37 -6.30 -1.78
CA LEU A 11 -7.07 -5.90 -2.29
C LEU A 11 -7.21 -4.68 -3.20
N PRO A 12 -6.19 -3.82 -3.30
CA PRO A 12 -6.19 -2.76 -4.30
C PRO A 12 -6.13 -3.36 -5.71
N THR A 13 -6.47 -2.53 -6.69
CA THR A 13 -6.32 -2.87 -8.10
C THR A 13 -4.87 -3.22 -8.39
N ASP A 14 -4.65 -4.25 -9.22
CA ASP A 14 -3.29 -4.61 -9.62
C ASP A 14 -2.63 -3.45 -10.40
N GLY A 15 -1.42 -3.07 -10.01
CA GLY A 15 -0.68 -1.96 -10.57
C GLY A 15 -1.11 -0.57 -10.09
N GLU A 16 -2.03 -0.45 -9.13
CA GLU A 16 -2.42 0.82 -8.50
C GLU A 16 -1.48 1.17 -7.33
N GLU A 17 -0.95 2.39 -7.32
CA GLU A 17 -0.14 2.88 -6.21
C GLU A 17 -1.06 3.30 -5.06
N VAL A 18 -0.86 2.68 -3.90
CA VAL A 18 -1.67 2.91 -2.71
C VAL A 18 -0.76 3.15 -1.51
N ASP A 19 -1.26 3.90 -0.53
CA ASP A 19 -0.60 3.98 0.77
C ASP A 19 -0.87 2.69 1.53
N THR A 20 0.13 2.13 2.18
CA THR A 20 0.05 0.83 2.86
C THR A 20 0.56 0.92 4.28
N LYS A 21 0.11 0.02 5.16
CA LYS A 21 0.63 -0.11 6.52
C LYS A 21 0.53 -1.54 7.05
N ILE A 22 1.35 -1.84 8.05
CA ILE A 22 1.14 -2.97 8.96
C ILE A 22 0.50 -2.44 10.24
N ASP A 23 -0.60 -3.06 10.64
CA ASP A 23 -1.37 -2.79 11.85
C ASP A 23 -1.58 -4.15 12.52
N ASP A 24 -0.66 -4.49 13.43
CA ASP A 24 -0.64 -5.77 14.15
C ASP A 24 -0.46 -5.56 15.66
N ALA A 25 -0.33 -6.64 16.44
CA ALA A 25 -0.18 -6.57 17.90
C ALA A 25 1.03 -5.74 18.37
N ASN A 26 2.02 -5.50 17.51
CA ASN A 26 3.19 -4.68 17.78
C ASN A 26 2.99 -3.20 17.37
N GLY A 27 1.78 -2.82 16.96
CA GLY A 27 1.41 -1.46 16.57
C GLY A 27 1.55 -1.19 15.08
N LEU A 28 1.52 0.11 14.74
CA LEU A 28 1.60 0.61 13.36
C LEU A 28 3.05 0.67 12.90
N ARG A 29 3.34 0.09 11.73
CA ARG A 29 4.68 0.09 11.13
C ARG A 29 4.63 -0.02 9.62
N ASN A 30 5.78 0.24 8.99
CA ASN A 30 5.97 0.09 7.54
C ASN A 30 4.98 0.92 6.69
N GLU A 31 4.56 2.10 7.19
CA GLU A 31 3.70 3.04 6.47
C GLU A 31 4.44 3.64 5.27
N GLN A 32 4.01 3.30 4.05
CA GLN A 32 4.59 3.81 2.78
C GLN A 32 3.71 3.49 1.57
N SER A 33 3.94 4.17 0.45
CA SER A 33 3.28 3.85 -0.81
C SER A 33 3.90 2.64 -1.51
N LEU A 34 3.06 1.72 -1.98
CA LEU A 34 3.45 0.50 -2.70
C LEU A 34 2.46 0.21 -3.83
N LEU A 35 2.92 -0.56 -4.81
CA LEU A 35 2.14 -1.13 -5.90
C LEU A 35 1.92 -2.61 -5.64
N ARG A 36 0.67 -3.09 -5.72
CA ARG A 36 0.41 -4.53 -5.76
C ARG A 36 0.60 -5.05 -7.17
N GLN A 37 1.37 -6.13 -7.34
CA GLN A 37 1.46 -6.88 -8.60
C GLN A 37 1.41 -8.37 -8.32
N GLY A 38 0.28 -9.00 -8.63
CA GLY A 38 -0.06 -10.34 -8.20
C GLY A 38 -0.10 -10.44 -6.67
N ASN A 39 0.80 -11.25 -6.11
CA ASN A 39 0.94 -11.47 -4.67
C ASN A 39 2.11 -10.69 -4.05
N LEU A 40 2.77 -9.85 -4.83
CA LEU A 40 3.94 -9.08 -4.40
C LEU A 40 3.60 -7.59 -4.27
N TRP A 41 4.38 -6.90 -3.45
CA TRP A 41 4.26 -5.48 -3.21
C TRP A 41 5.57 -4.79 -3.57
N PHE A 42 5.51 -3.88 -4.54
CA PHE A 42 6.65 -3.19 -5.13
C PHE A 42 6.69 -1.72 -4.70
N PHE A 43 7.89 -1.15 -4.68
CA PHE A 43 8.00 0.31 -4.68
C PHE A 43 7.33 0.91 -5.93
N PRO A 44 6.87 2.18 -5.88
CA PRO A 44 6.21 2.85 -7.01
C PRO A 44 7.04 2.85 -8.31
N ASN A 45 8.37 2.92 -8.18
CA ASN A 45 9.31 2.87 -9.31
C ASN A 45 9.59 1.44 -9.82
N ARG A 46 8.97 0.41 -9.23
CA ARG A 46 9.16 -1.02 -9.52
C ARG A 46 10.61 -1.52 -9.44
N SER A 47 11.50 -0.81 -8.75
CA SER A 47 12.91 -1.21 -8.66
C SER A 47 13.12 -2.45 -7.80
N MET A 48 12.33 -2.58 -6.73
CA MET A 48 12.38 -3.68 -5.77
C MET A 48 10.98 -3.98 -5.20
N TYR A 49 10.83 -5.17 -4.62
CA TYR A 49 9.67 -5.57 -3.81
C TYR A 49 10.05 -5.71 -2.34
N VAL A 50 9.04 -5.62 -1.47
CA VAL A 50 9.20 -5.81 -0.03
C VAL A 50 8.93 -7.26 0.37
N TYR A 51 9.62 -7.72 1.42
CA TYR A 51 9.49 -9.10 1.93
C TYR A 51 8.36 -9.27 2.97
N TYR A 52 7.53 -8.26 3.17
CA TYR A 52 6.37 -8.31 4.06
C TYR A 52 5.09 -8.04 3.27
N ALA A 53 3.96 -8.53 3.76
CA ALA A 53 2.65 -8.16 3.26
C ALA A 53 2.05 -7.07 4.16
N PRO A 54 1.58 -5.94 3.61
CA PRO A 54 0.82 -4.96 4.38
C PRO A 54 -0.50 -5.57 4.85
N THR A 55 -1.05 -5.02 5.93
CA THR A 55 -2.35 -5.44 6.50
C THR A 55 -3.49 -4.55 6.03
N HIS A 56 -3.17 -3.31 5.68
CA HIS A 56 -4.14 -2.30 5.25
C HIS A 56 -3.57 -1.46 4.13
N TRP A 57 -4.46 -0.95 3.30
CA TRP A 57 -4.15 -0.01 2.23
C TRP A 57 -5.20 1.09 2.16
N ARG A 58 -4.87 2.21 1.52
CA ARG A 58 -5.84 3.26 1.16
C ARG A 58 -5.40 3.94 -0.12
N SER A 59 -6.34 4.48 -0.88
CA SER A 59 -6.00 5.29 -2.05
C SER A 59 -5.13 6.48 -1.64
N LEU A 60 -4.14 6.80 -2.47
CA LEU A 60 -3.35 8.01 -2.29
C LEU A 60 -4.28 9.24 -2.37
N PRO A 61 -3.98 10.32 -1.62
CA PRO A 61 -4.72 11.56 -1.76
C PRO A 61 -4.66 12.03 -3.22
N THR A 62 -5.82 12.24 -3.82
CA THR A 62 -5.95 12.74 -5.19
C THR A 62 -5.50 14.21 -5.21
N GLY A 63 -4.20 14.46 -5.36
CA GLY A 63 -3.62 15.81 -5.43
C GLY A 63 -2.21 15.90 -4.79
N GLY A 64 -1.13 16.12 -5.54
CA GLY A 64 -1.08 16.41 -6.96
C GLY A 64 0.30 16.21 -7.57
N SER A 65 0.29 16.12 -8.91
CA SER A 65 1.39 16.52 -9.77
C SER A 65 1.84 17.93 -9.39
N GLY A 66 2.84 18.01 -8.52
CA GLY A 66 3.43 19.24 -8.01
C GLY A 66 4.86 19.39 -8.49
N LYS A 67 4.98 19.99 -9.69
CA LYS A 67 6.17 20.58 -10.34
C LYS A 67 7.32 19.68 -10.76
#